data_AF-A0A2I0ET98-F1
#
_entry.id   AF-A0A2I0ET98-F1
#
_cell.length_a   1.000
_cell.length_b   1.000
_cell.length_c   1.000
_cell.angle_alpha   90.00
_cell.angle_beta   90.00
_cell.angle_gamma   90.00
#
_symmetry.space_group_name_H-M   'P 1'
#
loop_
_entity.id
_entity.type
_entity.pdbx_description
1 polymer ?
#
loop_
_entity_poly.entity_id
_entity_poly.type
_entity_poly.pdbx_seq_one_letter_code
_entity_poly.pdbx_strand_id
1 'polypeptide(L)'
;MTDVFFNDYYKNNIIRGYQLFDKNLVIKASFAIFMLLMIWLLLLYKSEAWILPIFLRLFLLISQINQEMNHIYKKHLVNSSLRTKKYVSNYLKNNLKFNHSSQYRELAILFKENGKKNLKSYNFLPYLTMILTILFFLGNRILEVESIPTKNTVMIVSIIGALFLISNFVANTIANLFLNGKPAVMLDLSDILNELYFEESIKENKISTDNNPILTKPKSFKNKRKKF
;
A
#
# COMPACT_ATOMS: atom_id res chain seq x y z
N MET A 1 16.07 -8.48 19.19
CA MET A 1 15.26 -9.72 19.06
C MET A 1 14.29 -9.63 17.89
N THR A 2 13.47 -8.57 17.84
CA THR A 2 12.57 -8.23 16.71
C THR A 2 13.31 -8.04 15.38
N ASP A 3 14.47 -7.38 15.38
CA ASP A 3 15.25 -7.15 14.15
C ASP A 3 15.86 -8.44 13.58
N VAL A 4 16.20 -9.41 14.43
CA VAL A 4 16.76 -10.70 14.00
C VAL A 4 15.67 -11.57 13.38
N PHE A 5 14.51 -11.66 14.03
CA PHE A 5 13.33 -12.32 13.47
C PHE A 5 12.91 -11.66 12.15
N PHE A 6 12.83 -10.33 12.13
CA PHE A 6 12.48 -9.61 10.91
C PHE A 6 13.49 -9.87 9.80
N ASN A 7 14.80 -9.78 10.07
CA ASN A 7 15.82 -10.01 9.05
C ASN A 7 15.81 -11.44 8.52
N ASP A 8 15.57 -12.45 9.36
CA ASP A 8 15.49 -13.84 8.93
C ASP A 8 14.21 -14.13 8.13
N TYR A 9 13.07 -13.62 8.60
CA TYR A 9 11.81 -13.65 7.86
C TYR A 9 11.91 -12.91 6.52
N TYR A 10 12.53 -11.73 6.52
CA TYR A 10 12.77 -10.90 5.34
C TYR A 10 13.66 -11.68 4.36
N LYS A 11 14.82 -12.20 4.79
CA LYS A 11 15.73 -12.95 3.92
C LYS A 11 15.07 -14.16 3.24
N ASN A 12 14.21 -14.89 3.95
CA ASN A 12 13.62 -16.13 3.46
C ASN A 12 12.30 -15.94 2.69
N ASN A 13 11.64 -14.78 2.81
CA ASN A 13 10.34 -14.51 2.19
C ASN A 13 10.30 -13.28 1.27
N ILE A 14 11.44 -12.61 1.01
CA ILE A 14 11.49 -11.55 -0.01
C ILE A 14 11.37 -12.16 -1.40
N ILE A 15 10.37 -11.67 -2.11
CA ILE A 15 10.45 -11.49 -3.56
C ILE A 15 10.48 -9.97 -3.75
N ARG A 16 11.57 -9.41 -4.29
CA ARG A 16 11.63 -7.96 -4.56
C ARG A 16 10.48 -7.60 -5.52
N GLY A 17 9.95 -6.37 -5.46
CA GLY A 17 8.81 -5.98 -6.32
C GLY A 17 9.00 -6.38 -7.79
N TYR A 18 10.14 -6.05 -8.40
CA TYR A 18 10.45 -6.46 -9.77
C TYR A 18 10.65 -7.97 -9.99
N GLN A 19 10.94 -8.75 -8.94
CA GLN A 19 11.02 -10.21 -9.00
C GLN A 19 9.63 -10.85 -8.86
N LEU A 20 8.65 -10.11 -8.33
CA LEU A 20 7.27 -10.55 -8.11
C LEU A 20 6.44 -10.42 -9.40
N PHE A 21 6.88 -9.54 -10.29
CA PHE A 21 6.28 -9.31 -11.60
C PHE A 21 7.08 -10.03 -12.69
N ASP A 22 6.38 -10.48 -13.74
CA ASP A 22 7.04 -11.01 -14.92
C ASP A 22 8.04 -10.00 -15.50
N LYS A 23 9.21 -10.47 -15.95
CA LYS A 23 10.25 -9.63 -16.58
C LYS A 23 9.65 -8.73 -17.67
N ASN A 24 8.71 -9.27 -18.45
CA ASN A 24 8.01 -8.53 -19.50
C ASN A 24 7.20 -7.36 -18.96
N LEU A 25 6.57 -7.51 -17.79
CA LEU A 25 5.76 -6.46 -17.17
C LEU A 25 6.66 -5.35 -16.59
N VAL A 26 7.78 -5.71 -15.97
CA VAL A 26 8.79 -4.75 -15.51
C VAL A 26 9.36 -3.96 -16.69
N ILE A 27 9.74 -4.64 -17.79
CA ILE A 27 10.25 -3.99 -19.00
C ILE A 27 9.21 -3.05 -19.61
N LYS A 28 7.94 -3.49 -19.71
CA LYS A 28 6.83 -2.63 -20.19
C LYS A 28 6.66 -1.39 -19.31
N ALA A 29 6.69 -1.54 -17.99
CA ALA A 29 6.57 -0.43 -17.05
C ALA A 29 7.73 0.56 -17.21
N SER A 30 8.97 0.07 -17.23
CA SER A 30 10.17 0.91 -17.41
C SER A 30 10.18 1.62 -18.75
N PHE A 31 9.81 0.93 -19.84
CA PHE A 31 9.72 1.53 -21.17
C PHE A 31 8.62 2.59 -21.24
N ALA A 32 7.45 2.34 -20.66
CA ALA A 32 6.37 3.32 -20.62
C ALA A 32 6.75 4.57 -19.84
N ILE A 33 7.42 4.42 -18.68
CA ILE A 33 7.94 5.55 -17.90
C ILE A 33 8.99 6.34 -18.69
N PHE A 34 9.91 5.64 -19.37
CA PHE A 34 10.93 6.28 -20.20
C PHE A 34 10.32 7.06 -21.36
N MET A 35 9.36 6.47 -22.09
CA MET A 35 8.65 7.14 -23.18
C MET A 35 7.85 8.35 -22.69
N LEU A 36 7.24 8.24 -21.51
CA LEU A 36 6.55 9.36 -20.86
C LEU A 36 7.51 10.52 -20.59
N LEU A 37 8.73 10.23 -20.11
CA LEU A 37 9.77 11.22 -19.87
C LEU A 37 10.30 11.84 -21.17
N MET A 38 10.44 11.07 -22.24
CA MET A 38 10.83 11.60 -23.56
C MET A 38 9.76 12.54 -24.13
N ILE A 39 8.49 12.17 -24.02
CA ILE A 39 7.38 13.02 -24.46
C ILE A 39 7.23 14.25 -23.56
N TRP A 40 7.53 14.10 -22.27
CA TRP A 40 7.62 15.21 -21.32
C TRP A 40 8.67 16.25 -21.77
N LEU A 41 9.88 15.82 -22.13
CA LEU A 41 10.92 16.69 -22.67
C LEU A 41 10.52 17.33 -24.01
N LEU A 42 9.86 16.56 -24.89
CA LEU A 42 9.34 17.07 -26.16
C LEU A 42 8.27 18.14 -25.97
N LEU A 43 7.35 17.98 -25.02
CA LEU A 43 6.33 18.98 -24.69
C LEU A 43 6.95 20.30 -24.19
N LEU A 44 8.06 20.21 -23.43
CA LEU A 44 8.80 21.39 -22.98
C LEU A 44 9.53 22.10 -24.13
N TYR A 45 10.04 21.33 -25.10
CA TYR A 45 10.78 21.87 -26.25
C TYR A 45 9.87 22.41 -27.37
N LYS A 46 8.77 21.70 -27.64
CA LYS A 46 7.80 21.99 -28.70
C LYS A 46 6.39 21.72 -28.20
N SER A 47 5.62 22.80 -28.06
CA SER A 47 4.24 22.72 -27.61
C SER A 47 3.28 22.49 -28.77
N GLU A 48 3.36 21.33 -29.41
CA GLU A 48 2.49 20.94 -30.52
C GLU A 48 1.27 20.14 -30.01
N ALA A 49 0.05 20.54 -30.40
CA ALA A 49 -1.19 20.00 -29.85
C ALA A 49 -1.41 18.48 -30.10
N TRP A 50 -0.79 17.91 -31.14
CA TRP A 50 -0.87 16.47 -31.44
C TRP A 50 -0.10 15.60 -30.44
N ILE A 51 0.77 16.19 -29.61
CA ILE A 51 1.52 15.47 -28.58
C ILE A 51 0.59 15.08 -27.40
N LEU A 52 -0.46 15.86 -27.16
CA LEU A 52 -1.41 15.67 -26.06
C LEU A 52 -2.18 14.33 -26.12
N PRO A 53 -2.75 13.88 -27.26
CA PRO A 53 -3.38 12.56 -27.33
C PRO A 53 -2.38 11.40 -27.17
N ILE A 54 -1.14 11.54 -27.62
CA ILE A 54 -0.09 10.52 -27.41
C ILE A 54 0.24 10.40 -25.93
N PHE A 55 0.37 11.54 -25.26
CA PHE A 55 0.60 11.63 -23.82
C PHE A 55 -0.53 10.99 -23.01
N LEU A 56 -1.79 11.26 -23.37
CA LEU A 56 -2.97 10.71 -22.71
C LEU A 56 -3.05 9.19 -22.87
N ARG A 57 -2.70 8.67 -24.06
CA ARG A 57 -2.63 7.22 -24.31
C ARG A 57 -1.57 6.53 -23.45
N LEU A 58 -0.39 7.14 -23.29
CA LEU A 58 0.68 6.59 -22.44
C LEU A 58 0.30 6.61 -20.97
N PHE A 59 -0.37 7.66 -20.51
CA PHE A 59 -0.92 7.71 -19.16
C PHE A 59 -1.89 6.54 -18.89
N LEU A 60 -2.80 6.27 -19.83
CA LEU A 60 -3.72 5.13 -19.71
C LEU A 60 -2.99 3.78 -19.67
N LEU A 61 -1.95 3.58 -20.50
CA LEU A 61 -1.12 2.37 -20.48
C LEU A 61 -0.43 2.18 -19.12
N ILE A 62 0.14 3.23 -18.57
CA ILE A 62 0.79 3.20 -17.25
C ILE A 62 -0.24 2.87 -16.16
N SER A 63 -1.45 3.44 -16.25
CA SER A 63 -2.54 3.13 -15.32
C SER A 63 -2.93 1.65 -15.38
N GLN A 64 -3.03 1.06 -16.58
CA GLN A 64 -3.34 -0.35 -16.76
C GLN A 64 -2.24 -1.25 -16.18
N ILE A 65 -0.97 -0.94 -16.45
CA ILE A 65 0.18 -1.67 -15.89
C ILE A 65 0.12 -1.64 -14.35
N ASN A 66 -0.18 -0.47 -13.76
CA ASN A 66 -0.30 -0.35 -12.31
C ASN A 66 -1.47 -1.19 -11.74
N GLN A 67 -2.60 -1.28 -12.44
CA GLN A 67 -3.71 -2.16 -12.05
C GLN A 67 -3.32 -3.65 -12.12
N GLU A 68 -2.64 -4.08 -13.18
CA GLU A 68 -2.13 -5.45 -13.31
C GLU A 68 -1.15 -5.80 -12.20
N MET A 69 -0.21 -4.90 -11.90
CA MET A 69 0.73 -5.06 -10.78
C MET A 69 0.00 -5.21 -9.44
N ASN A 70 -1.00 -4.37 -9.18
CA ASN A 70 -1.80 -4.48 -7.97
C ASN A 70 -2.55 -5.80 -7.87
N HIS A 71 -3.05 -6.34 -8.99
CA HIS A 71 -3.72 -7.63 -9.00
C HIS A 71 -2.76 -8.79 -8.70
N ILE A 72 -1.59 -8.81 -9.36
CA ILE A 72 -0.54 -9.82 -9.11
C ILE A 72 -0.09 -9.78 -7.65
N TYR A 73 0.10 -8.58 -7.10
CA TYR A 73 0.49 -8.39 -5.70
C TYR A 73 -0.55 -9.00 -4.75
N LYS A 74 -1.85 -8.69 -4.94
CA LYS A 74 -2.94 -9.26 -4.14
C LYS A 74 -3.00 -10.78 -4.24
N LYS A 75 -2.85 -11.34 -5.45
CA LYS A 75 -2.88 -12.79 -5.67
C LYS A 75 -1.73 -13.50 -4.95
N HIS A 76 -0.53 -12.94 -4.99
CA HIS A 76 0.63 -13.48 -4.29
C HIS A 76 0.45 -13.46 -2.77
N LEU A 77 -0.07 -12.35 -2.23
CA LEU A 77 -0.39 -12.20 -0.82
C LEU A 77 -1.32 -13.31 -0.32
N VAL A 78 -2.44 -13.51 -1.02
CA VAL A 78 -3.46 -14.51 -0.64
C VAL A 78 -2.90 -15.93 -0.64
N ASN A 79 -2.10 -16.31 -1.66
CA ASN A 79 -1.56 -17.66 -1.77
C ASN A 79 -0.41 -17.94 -0.79
N SER A 80 0.35 -16.92 -0.40
CA SER A 80 1.45 -17.07 0.58
C SER A 80 0.96 -17.15 2.03
N SER A 81 -0.20 -16.55 2.35
CA SER A 81 -0.66 -16.31 3.72
C SER A 81 -0.64 -17.57 4.62
N LEU A 82 -1.16 -18.70 4.15
CA LEU A 82 -1.26 -19.94 4.94
C LEU A 82 0.10 -20.56 5.28
N ARG A 83 1.01 -20.67 4.30
CA ARG A 83 2.35 -21.23 4.53
C ARG A 83 3.18 -20.29 5.40
N THR A 84 3.10 -19.00 5.10
CA THR A 84 3.82 -17.96 5.81
C THR A 84 3.35 -17.82 7.26
N LYS A 85 2.04 -17.90 7.51
CA LYS A 85 1.46 -17.93 8.86
C LYS A 85 1.95 -19.11 9.68
N LYS A 86 2.01 -20.32 9.08
CA LYS A 86 2.54 -21.51 9.76
C LYS A 86 4.03 -21.36 10.10
N TYR A 87 4.82 -20.81 9.18
CA TYR A 87 6.23 -20.48 9.43
C TYR A 87 6.39 -19.49 10.60
N VAL A 88 5.66 -18.37 10.54
CA VAL A 88 5.71 -17.32 11.58
C VAL A 88 5.30 -17.88 12.94
N SER A 89 4.20 -18.64 13.01
CA SER A 89 3.75 -19.27 14.25
C SER A 89 4.81 -20.22 14.83
N ASN A 90 5.39 -21.10 14.01
CA ASN A 90 6.41 -22.03 14.45
C ASN A 90 7.68 -21.32 14.92
N TYR A 91 8.14 -20.29 14.21
CA TYR A 91 9.33 -19.53 14.60
C TYR A 91 9.10 -18.82 15.94
N LEU A 92 7.96 -18.16 16.10
CA LEU A 92 7.64 -17.44 17.34
C LEU A 92 7.50 -18.37 18.55
N LYS A 93 6.88 -19.54 18.37
CA LYS A 93 6.74 -20.54 19.44
C LYS A 93 8.05 -21.24 19.76
N ASN A 94 8.78 -21.73 18.75
CA ASN A 94 9.95 -22.59 18.97
C ASN A 94 11.20 -21.79 19.30
N ASN A 95 11.41 -20.63 18.65
CA ASN A 95 12.64 -19.86 18.79
C ASN A 95 12.49 -18.71 19.79
N LEU A 96 11.35 -18.02 19.80
CA LEU A 96 11.10 -16.87 20.67
C LEU A 96 10.25 -17.21 21.91
N LYS A 97 9.77 -18.46 22.02
CA LYS A 97 8.98 -18.98 23.16
C LYS A 97 7.75 -18.11 23.47
N PHE A 98 7.03 -17.70 22.43
CA PHE A 98 5.77 -16.97 22.60
C PHE A 98 4.70 -17.91 23.16
N ASN A 99 4.27 -17.62 24.38
CA ASN A 99 3.34 -18.45 25.16
C ASN A 99 1.98 -17.77 25.35
N HIS A 100 1.89 -16.46 25.12
CA HIS A 100 0.67 -15.69 25.35
C HIS A 100 0.25 -14.89 24.12
N SER A 101 -1.05 -14.80 23.89
CA SER A 101 -1.66 -14.02 22.80
C SER A 101 -1.22 -12.55 22.84
N SER A 102 -1.06 -11.95 24.02
CA SER A 102 -0.60 -10.57 24.21
C SER A 102 0.74 -10.27 23.52
N GLN A 103 1.66 -11.24 23.51
CA GLN A 103 2.99 -11.09 22.89
C GLN A 103 2.88 -10.96 21.36
N TYR A 104 1.95 -11.69 20.74
CA TYR A 104 1.66 -11.56 19.30
C TYR A 104 1.08 -10.18 18.98
N ARG A 105 0.18 -9.66 19.84
CA ARG A 105 -0.43 -8.33 19.69
C ARG A 105 0.62 -7.22 19.80
N GLU A 106 1.50 -7.28 20.79
CA GLU A 106 2.58 -6.29 20.97
C GLU A 106 3.52 -6.27 19.75
N LEU A 107 3.90 -7.46 19.26
CA LEU A 107 4.73 -7.59 18.07
C LEU A 107 4.02 -7.05 16.81
N ALA A 108 2.72 -7.31 16.66
CA ALA A 108 1.92 -6.79 15.56
C ALA A 108 1.88 -5.26 15.55
N ILE A 109 1.66 -4.63 16.71
CA ILE A 109 1.66 -3.17 16.86
C ILE A 109 3.01 -2.59 16.45
N LEU A 110 4.11 -3.18 16.94
CA LEU A 110 5.46 -2.73 16.64
C LEU A 110 5.77 -2.78 15.14
N PHE A 111 5.41 -3.89 14.47
CA PHE A 111 5.57 -4.00 13.02
C PHE A 111 4.66 -3.06 12.23
N LYS A 112 3.44 -2.82 12.71
CA LYS A 112 2.50 -1.88 12.07
C LYS A 112 3.01 -0.45 12.14
N GLU A 113 3.51 -0.02 13.29
CA GLU A 113 4.07 1.33 13.49
C GLU A 113 5.34 1.52 12.66
N ASN A 114 6.27 0.55 12.71
CA ASN A 114 7.49 0.60 11.92
C ASN A 114 7.23 0.53 10.41
N GLY A 115 6.28 -0.28 9.98
CA GLY A 115 5.84 -0.36 8.59
C GLY A 115 5.27 0.97 8.10
N LYS A 116 4.33 1.56 8.86
CA LYS A 116 3.72 2.86 8.53
C LYS A 116 4.74 4.00 8.52
N LYS A 117 5.63 4.06 9.51
CA LYS A 117 6.64 5.12 9.63
C LYS A 117 7.63 5.12 8.46
N ASN A 118 7.98 3.93 7.96
CA ASN A 118 8.96 3.78 6.89
C ASN A 118 8.34 3.73 5.49
N LEU A 119 7.02 3.65 5.38
CA LEU A 119 6.31 3.67 4.10
C LEU A 119 6.46 5.05 3.45
N LYS A 120 7.05 5.09 2.25
CA LYS A 120 7.17 6.32 1.47
C LYS A 120 5.96 6.49 0.57
N SER A 121 5.11 7.46 0.88
CA SER A 121 4.07 7.92 -0.03
C SER A 121 4.35 9.36 -0.41
N TYR A 122 4.24 9.65 -1.71
CA TYR A 122 4.38 10.99 -2.23
C TYR A 122 2.98 11.52 -2.51
N ASN A 123 2.67 12.70 -1.97
CA ASN A 123 1.44 13.41 -2.26
C ASN A 123 1.77 14.83 -2.72
N PHE A 124 1.95 14.98 -4.03
CA PHE A 124 2.19 16.30 -4.61
C PHE A 124 0.92 17.12 -4.84
N LEU A 125 -0.26 16.64 -4.43
CA LEU A 125 -1.52 17.36 -4.65
C LEU A 125 -1.53 18.77 -4.04
N PRO A 126 -1.03 19.02 -2.80
CA PRO A 126 -0.98 20.37 -2.24
C PRO A 126 -0.03 21.33 -3.00
N TYR A 127 1.07 20.78 -3.53
CA TYR A 127 2.02 21.56 -4.33
C TYR A 127 1.44 21.86 -5.72
N LEU A 128 0.70 20.90 -6.28
CA LEU A 128 0.00 21.05 -7.54
C LEU A 128 -1.10 22.11 -7.47
N THR A 129 -1.91 22.11 -6.40
CA THR A 129 -2.92 23.16 -6.20
C THR A 129 -2.26 24.52 -6.05
N MET A 130 -1.19 24.64 -5.27
CA MET A 130 -0.45 25.89 -5.11
C MET A 130 0.11 26.42 -6.44
N ILE A 131 0.75 25.56 -7.23
CA ILE A 131 1.35 25.94 -8.51
C ILE A 131 0.27 26.30 -9.54
N LEU A 132 -0.83 25.55 -9.61
CA LEU A 132 -1.96 25.91 -10.47
C LEU A 132 -2.56 27.26 -10.08
N THR A 133 -2.69 27.56 -8.78
CA THR A 133 -3.19 28.85 -8.30
C THR A 133 -2.23 29.99 -8.69
N ILE A 134 -0.92 29.82 -8.52
CA ILE A 134 0.09 30.80 -8.93
C ILE A 134 0.05 31.01 -10.45
N LEU A 135 -0.03 29.93 -11.22
CA LEU A 135 -0.12 29.99 -12.68
C LEU A 135 -1.40 30.65 -13.17
N PHE A 136 -2.53 30.42 -12.51
CA PHE A 136 -3.80 31.09 -12.80
C PHE A 136 -3.71 32.60 -12.50
N PHE A 137 -3.09 32.96 -11.37
CA PHE A 137 -2.91 34.35 -10.98
C PHE A 137 -1.97 35.11 -11.93
N LEU A 138 -0.84 34.50 -12.28
CA LEU A 138 0.10 35.04 -13.27
C LEU A 138 -0.54 35.11 -14.65
N GLY A 139 -1.31 34.09 -15.05
CA GLY A 139 -2.06 34.07 -16.31
C GLY A 139 -3.03 35.24 -16.41
N ASN A 140 -3.83 35.50 -15.36
CA ASN A 140 -4.77 36.63 -15.34
C ASN A 140 -4.05 37.99 -15.37
N ARG A 141 -2.94 38.13 -14.64
CA ARG A 141 -2.10 39.35 -14.65
C ARG A 141 -1.46 39.62 -16.01
N ILE A 142 -1.01 38.58 -16.71
CA ILE A 142 -0.39 38.68 -18.03
C ILE A 142 -1.45 39.04 -19.09
N LEU A 143 -2.68 38.52 -18.96
CA LEU A 143 -3.81 38.86 -19.82
C LEU A 143 -4.26 40.32 -19.74
N GLU A 144 -3.97 41.00 -18.63
CA GLU A 144 -4.27 42.42 -18.45
C GLU A 144 -3.22 43.35 -19.08
N VAL A 145 -1.99 42.86 -19.31
CA VAL A 145 -0.83 43.73 -19.63
C VAL A 145 -0.39 43.62 -21.10
N GLU A 146 -0.55 42.49 -21.77
CA GLU A 146 -0.22 42.35 -23.19
C GLU A 146 -1.18 41.42 -23.94
N SER A 147 -1.35 41.70 -25.24
CA SER A 147 -2.00 40.88 -26.26
C SER A 147 -1.25 39.57 -26.56
N ILE A 148 -0.69 38.93 -25.53
CA ILE A 148 -0.16 37.57 -25.63
C ILE A 148 -1.35 36.66 -25.95
N PRO A 149 -1.27 35.82 -26.99
CA PRO A 149 -2.38 34.98 -27.38
C PRO A 149 -2.73 34.05 -26.20
N THR A 150 -3.90 34.29 -25.60
CA THR A 150 -4.55 33.52 -24.53
C THR A 150 -4.33 32.01 -24.65
N LYS A 151 -4.33 31.51 -25.89
CA LYS A 151 -4.07 30.11 -26.26
C LYS A 151 -2.71 29.59 -25.78
N ASN A 152 -1.63 30.36 -25.88
CA ASN A 152 -0.27 29.91 -25.51
C ASN A 152 -0.11 29.84 -23.99
N THR A 153 -0.65 30.82 -23.25
CA THR A 153 -0.59 30.85 -21.79
C THR A 153 -1.39 29.70 -21.18
N VAL A 154 -2.63 29.47 -21.64
CA VAL A 154 -3.47 28.35 -21.20
C VAL A 154 -2.82 27.00 -21.52
N MET A 155 -2.16 26.89 -22.67
CA MET A 155 -1.44 25.67 -23.07
C MET A 155 -0.24 25.39 -22.14
N ILE A 156 0.57 26.40 -21.80
CA ILE A 156 1.71 26.26 -20.89
C ILE A 156 1.25 25.84 -19.47
N VAL A 157 0.20 26.48 -18.95
CA VAL A 157 -0.38 26.13 -17.63
C VAL A 157 -0.92 24.71 -17.63
N SER A 158 -1.61 24.30 -18.70
CA SER A 158 -2.14 22.95 -18.87
C SER A 158 -1.02 21.89 -18.93
N ILE A 159 0.07 22.20 -19.63
CA ILE A 159 1.26 21.34 -19.68
C ILE A 159 1.83 21.19 -18.27
N ILE A 160 2.16 22.28 -17.58
CA ILE A 160 2.75 22.23 -16.23
C ILE A 160 1.86 21.46 -15.25
N GLY A 161 0.53 21.68 -15.28
CA GLY A 161 -0.43 20.93 -14.47
C GLY A 161 -0.38 19.42 -14.74
N ALA A 162 -0.32 19.03 -16.02
CA ALA A 162 -0.18 17.63 -16.43
C ALA A 162 1.15 17.02 -15.98
N LEU A 163 2.27 17.77 -16.04
CA LEU A 163 3.58 17.33 -15.56
C LEU A 163 3.59 17.01 -14.06
N PHE A 164 2.93 17.85 -13.26
CA PHE A 164 2.86 17.68 -11.81
C PHE A 164 1.99 16.47 -11.41
N LEU A 165 0.84 16.26 -12.05
CA LEU A 165 0.00 15.08 -11.81
C LEU A 165 0.77 13.78 -12.06
N ILE A 166 1.54 13.73 -13.13
CA ILE A 166 2.33 12.56 -13.51
C ILE A 166 3.53 12.35 -12.61
N SER A 167 4.20 13.41 -12.18
CA SER A 167 5.32 13.30 -11.23
C SER A 167 4.88 12.60 -9.94
N ASN A 168 3.65 12.85 -9.49
CA ASN A 168 3.05 12.15 -8.35
C ASN A 168 2.85 10.66 -8.61
N PHE A 169 2.36 10.31 -9.79
CA PHE A 169 2.17 8.92 -10.17
C PHE A 169 3.52 8.19 -10.27
N VAL A 170 4.48 8.76 -11.01
CA VAL A 170 5.82 8.18 -11.24
C VAL A 170 6.58 8.01 -9.93
N ALA A 171 6.59 9.03 -9.06
CA ALA A 171 7.27 8.95 -7.76
C ALA A 171 6.69 7.82 -6.89
N ASN A 172 5.37 7.66 -6.87
CA ASN A 172 4.72 6.57 -6.14
C ASN A 172 4.98 5.19 -6.78
N THR A 173 5.00 5.08 -8.11
CA THR A 173 5.37 3.83 -8.80
C THR A 173 6.81 3.42 -8.46
N ILE A 174 7.76 4.36 -8.48
CA ILE A 174 9.15 4.13 -8.08
C ILE A 174 9.23 3.74 -6.60
N ALA A 175 8.50 4.44 -5.72
CA ALA A 175 8.45 4.12 -4.31
C ALA A 175 7.97 2.69 -4.07
N ASN A 176 6.89 2.28 -4.74
CA ASN A 176 6.33 0.94 -4.62
C ASN A 176 7.25 -0.15 -5.18
N LEU A 177 7.94 0.12 -6.29
CA LEU A 177 8.86 -0.83 -6.91
C LEU A 177 10.15 -1.04 -6.12
N PHE A 178 10.71 0.03 -5.55
CA PHE A 178 12.08 0.02 -5.03
C PHE A 178 12.21 0.34 -3.54
N LEU A 179 11.35 1.20 -2.99
CA LEU A 179 11.54 1.76 -1.65
C LEU A 179 10.61 1.13 -0.60
N ASN A 180 9.39 0.74 -1.00
CA ASN A 180 8.34 0.31 -0.08
C ASN A 180 8.28 -1.20 0.14
N GLY A 181 9.17 -2.00 -0.48
CA GLY A 181 9.16 -3.45 -0.29
C GLY A 181 9.35 -3.87 1.17
N LYS A 182 10.34 -3.29 1.86
CA LYS A 182 10.59 -3.57 3.29
C LYS A 182 9.43 -3.15 4.22
N PRO A 183 8.92 -1.91 4.16
CA PRO A 183 7.78 -1.51 5.00
C PRO A 183 6.49 -2.25 4.64
N ALA A 184 6.25 -2.63 3.38
CA ALA A 184 5.10 -3.45 3.00
C ALA A 184 5.14 -4.82 3.68
N VAL A 185 6.30 -5.50 3.67
CA VAL A 185 6.49 -6.78 4.37
C VAL A 185 6.27 -6.65 5.88
N MET A 186 6.65 -5.52 6.49
CA MET A 186 6.35 -5.26 7.91
C MET A 186 4.84 -5.14 8.17
N LEU A 187 4.10 -4.48 7.29
CA LEU A 187 2.64 -4.36 7.40
C LEU A 187 1.96 -5.72 7.23
N ASP A 188 2.37 -6.51 6.23
CA ASP A 188 1.86 -7.85 6.00
C ASP A 188 2.14 -8.78 7.20
N LEU A 189 3.34 -8.69 7.78
CA LEU A 189 3.70 -9.45 8.97
C LEU A 189 2.85 -9.04 10.18
N SER A 190 2.55 -7.75 10.34
CA SER A 190 1.61 -7.25 11.36
C SER A 190 0.24 -7.91 11.22
N ASP A 191 -0.27 -8.04 10.00
CA ASP A 191 -1.60 -8.63 9.77
C ASP A 191 -1.61 -10.13 10.08
N ILE A 192 -0.56 -10.87 9.69
CA ILE A 192 -0.37 -12.28 10.08
C ILE A 192 -0.32 -12.43 11.62
N LEU A 193 0.39 -11.54 12.30
CA LEU A 193 0.49 -11.56 13.76
C LEU A 193 -0.83 -11.24 14.45
N ASN A 194 -1.64 -10.33 13.89
CA ASN A 194 -2.98 -10.05 14.39
C ASN A 194 -3.90 -11.27 14.24
N GLU A 195 -3.83 -11.99 13.11
CA GLU A 195 -4.57 -13.24 12.97
C GLU A 195 -4.14 -14.30 13.98
N LEU A 196 -2.82 -14.46 14.20
CA LEU A 196 -2.29 -15.39 15.20
C LEU A 196 -2.71 -15.00 16.62
N TYR A 197 -2.74 -13.70 16.93
CA TYR A 197 -3.28 -13.19 18.18
C TYR A 197 -4.74 -13.62 18.38
N PHE A 198 -5.60 -13.44 17.38
CA PHE A 198 -7.00 -13.85 17.48
C PHE A 198 -7.11 -15.37 17.70
N GLU A 199 -6.37 -16.18 16.96
CA GLU A 199 -6.40 -17.64 17.11
C GLU A 199 -5.93 -18.13 18.49
N GLU A 200 -4.82 -17.58 19.00
CA GLU A 200 -4.29 -17.97 20.31
C GLU A 200 -5.17 -17.43 21.45
N SER A 201 -5.73 -16.22 21.33
CA SER A 201 -6.67 -15.69 22.34
C SER A 201 -7.93 -16.53 22.47
N ILE A 202 -8.43 -17.09 21.36
CA ILE A 202 -9.57 -18.02 21.37
C ILE A 202 -9.18 -19.32 22.10
N LYS A 203 -7.97 -19.84 21.88
CA LYS A 203 -7.49 -21.06 22.56
C LYS A 203 -7.31 -20.82 24.06
N GLU A 204 -6.70 -19.71 24.45
CA GLU A 204 -6.54 -19.33 25.86
C GLU A 204 -7.89 -19.22 26.57
N ASN A 205 -8.87 -18.58 25.93
CA ASN A 205 -10.22 -18.47 26.48
C ASN A 205 -10.91 -19.85 26.61
N LYS A 206 -10.76 -20.76 25.64
CA LYS A 206 -11.31 -22.12 25.75
C LYS A 206 -10.70 -22.93 26.91
N ILE A 207 -9.39 -22.83 27.12
CA ILE A 207 -8.69 -23.50 28.23
C ILE A 207 -9.16 -22.93 29.58
N SER A 208 -9.45 -21.62 29.65
CA SER A 208 -9.97 -20.99 30.87
C SER A 208 -11.38 -21.46 31.23
N THR A 209 -12.22 -21.80 30.24
CA THR A 209 -13.58 -22.31 30.47
C THR A 209 -13.61 -23.79 30.84
N ASP A 210 -12.69 -24.61 30.32
CA ASP A 210 -12.63 -26.04 30.66
C ASP A 210 -12.06 -26.29 32.08
N ASN A 211 -11.20 -25.38 32.56
CA ASN A 211 -10.63 -25.46 33.91
C ASN A 211 -11.53 -24.86 35.02
N ASN A 212 -12.70 -24.33 34.67
CA ASN A 212 -13.69 -23.84 35.62
C ASN A 212 -15.10 -24.37 35.26
N PRO A 213 -15.53 -25.53 35.78
CA PRO A 213 -16.90 -26.01 35.61
C PRO A 213 -17.83 -25.25 36.56
N ILE A 214 -17.99 -23.94 36.38
CA ILE A 214 -19.02 -23.14 37.07
C ILE A 214 -20.12 -22.80 36.08
N LEU A 215 -20.77 -23.84 35.57
CA LEU A 215 -22.13 -23.77 35.07
C LEU A 215 -22.94 -24.85 35.80
N THR A 216 -23.24 -24.56 37.07
CA THR A 216 -24.35 -25.22 37.76
C THR A 216 -25.59 -25.06 36.89
N LYS A 217 -26.07 -26.17 36.33
CA LYS A 217 -27.38 -26.27 35.68
C LYS A 217 -28.42 -25.53 36.54
N PRO A 218 -29.30 -24.69 35.97
CA PRO A 218 -30.39 -24.12 36.74
C PRO A 218 -31.25 -25.28 37.29
N LYS A 219 -31.39 -25.35 38.62
CA LYS A 219 -32.31 -26.27 39.27
C LYS A 219 -33.72 -25.99 38.72
N SER A 220 -34.31 -26.97 38.04
CA SER A 220 -35.69 -26.89 37.58
C SER A 220 -36.60 -26.68 38.79
N PHE A 221 -37.17 -25.49 38.93
CA PHE A 221 -38.24 -25.23 39.89
C PHE A 221 -39.49 -25.99 39.42
N LYS A 222 -39.74 -27.16 40.03
CA LYS A 222 -41.03 -27.85 39.92
C LYS A 222 -42.08 -27.02 40.66
N ASN A 223 -42.82 -26.20 39.92
CA ASN A 223 -44.01 -25.53 40.43
C ASN A 223 -45.09 -26.58 40.71
N LYS A 224 -45.24 -26.97 41.98
CA LYS A 224 -46.44 -27.70 42.45
C LYS A 224 -47.61 -26.73 42.46
N ARG A 225 -48.45 -26.76 41.42
CA ARG A 225 -49.79 -26.14 41.48
C ARG A 225 -50.62 -26.91 42.51
N LYS A 226 -50.91 -26.28 43.65
CA LYS A 226 -52.03 -26.68 44.52
C LYS A 226 -53.33 -26.28 43.83
N LYS A 227 -54.21 -27.26 43.60
CA LYS A 227 -55.63 -27.01 43.35
C LYS A 227 -56.30 -26.78 44.70
N PHE A 228 -57.03 -25.68 44.82
CA PHE A 228 -58.22 -25.55 45.65
C PHE A 228 -59.29 -24.96 44.73
#